data_AF-A0A8C2VKG3-F1
#
_entry.id   AF-A0A8C2VKG3-F1
#
_cell.length_a   1.000
_cell.length_b   1.000
_cell.length_c   1.000
_cell.angle_alpha   90.00
_cell.angle_beta   90.00
_cell.angle_gamma   90.00
#
_symmetry.space_group_name_H-M   'P 1'
#
loop_
_entity.id
_entity.type
_entity.pdbx_description
1 polymer ?
#
loop_
_entity_poly.entity_id
_entity_poly.type
_entity_poly.pdbx_seq_one_letter_code
_entity_poly.pdbx_strand_id
1 'polypeptide(L)'
;MATIGVTRGLGDHDLKVHDSNIYIKPFLSSAPEVRVYDLSKYEHGADDVLILATDGLWDVLSNEEVAEAITQFLPNCDPDDPHRYTLAAQDLVMRARGVLKDRGWRISNDRLGSGDDISVYVIPLIHGNKLS
;
A
#
# COMPACT_ATOMS: atom_id res chain seq x y z
N MET A 1 5.26 -1.62 26.15
CA MET A 1 5.93 -0.98 24.99
C MET A 1 6.36 -2.12 24.08
N ALA A 2 5.91 -2.16 22.83
CA ALA A 2 6.37 -3.19 21.89
C ALA A 2 7.73 -2.76 21.31
N THR A 3 8.69 -3.68 21.21
CA THR A 3 10.01 -3.36 20.64
C THR A 3 9.94 -3.11 19.13
N ILE A 4 9.16 -3.91 18.39
CA ILE A 4 9.03 -3.82 16.93
C ILE A 4 7.73 -4.50 16.48
N GLY A 5 7.04 -3.93 15.48
CA GLY A 5 5.77 -4.45 14.94
C GLY A 5 5.93 -5.42 13.77
N VAL A 6 7.16 -5.67 13.31
CA VAL A 6 7.47 -6.46 12.12
C VAL A 6 8.45 -7.58 12.42
N THR A 7 8.39 -8.65 11.64
CA THR A 7 9.31 -9.81 11.72
C THR A 7 10.40 -9.77 10.66
N ARG A 8 10.27 -8.87 9.68
CA ARG A 8 11.25 -8.66 8.62
C ARG A 8 11.47 -7.17 8.38
N GLY A 9 12.72 -6.79 8.15
CA GLY A 9 13.12 -5.39 7.98
C GLY A 9 14.62 -5.24 7.71
N LEU A 10 14.97 -4.19 6.99
CA LEU A 10 16.35 -3.72 6.86
C LEU A 10 16.69 -2.81 8.05
N GLY A 11 17.98 -2.68 8.38
CA GLY A 11 18.41 -1.83 9.50
C GLY A 11 18.21 -2.48 10.87
N ASP A 12 17.94 -1.67 11.90
CA ASP A 12 17.73 -2.08 13.31
C ASP A 12 18.85 -2.95 13.92
N HIS A 13 20.10 -2.68 13.54
CA HIS A 13 21.26 -3.45 14.00
C HIS A 13 21.48 -3.34 15.52
N ASP A 14 21.21 -2.17 16.10
CA ASP A 14 21.43 -1.90 17.52
C ASP A 14 20.17 -2.08 18.38
N LEU A 15 19.03 -2.42 17.76
CA LEU A 15 17.76 -2.56 18.47
C LEU A 15 17.77 -3.84 19.32
N LYS A 16 17.30 -3.71 20.56
CA LYS A 16 17.26 -4.78 21.57
C LYS A 16 15.83 -5.04 22.03
N VAL A 17 15.56 -6.29 22.42
CA VAL A 17 14.31 -6.66 23.08
C VAL A 17 14.16 -5.86 24.37
N HIS A 18 12.96 -5.32 24.60
CA HIS A 18 12.62 -4.49 25.76
C HIS A 18 13.08 -5.16 27.07
N ASP A 19 13.67 -4.37 27.97
CA ASP A 19 14.24 -4.82 29.25
C ASP A 19 15.27 -5.95 29.15
N SER A 20 16.01 -6.05 28.04
CA SER A 20 17.07 -7.05 27.89
C SER A 20 18.29 -6.52 27.12
N ASN A 21 19.38 -7.29 27.15
CA ASN A 21 20.56 -7.06 26.32
C ASN A 21 20.56 -7.89 25.02
N ILE A 22 19.44 -8.50 24.67
CA ILE A 22 19.31 -9.36 23.49
C ILE A 22 18.99 -8.48 22.28
N TYR A 23 19.87 -8.50 21.28
CA TYR A 23 19.61 -7.84 20.00
C TYR A 23 18.48 -8.54 19.25
N ILE A 24 17.66 -7.77 18.54
CA ILE A 24 16.55 -8.34 17.76
C ILE A 24 17.05 -9.07 16.50
N LYS A 25 18.25 -8.77 16.02
CA LYS A 25 18.91 -9.59 15.00
C LYS A 25 19.59 -10.80 15.69
N PRO A 26 19.45 -12.02 15.15
CA PRO A 26 18.99 -12.35 13.78
C PRO A 26 17.47 -12.63 13.64
N PHE A 27 16.66 -12.40 14.68
CA PHE A 27 15.21 -12.68 14.65
C PHE A 27 14.43 -11.72 13.73
N LEU A 28 14.91 -10.49 13.53
CA LEU A 28 14.47 -9.58 12.48
C LEU A 28 15.24 -9.84 11.18
N SER A 29 14.63 -10.61 10.28
CA SER A 29 15.24 -11.00 9.01
C SER A 29 15.20 -9.88 7.97
N SER A 30 16.29 -9.66 7.26
CA SER A 30 16.33 -8.78 6.07
C SER A 30 15.96 -9.50 4.77
N ALA A 31 15.65 -10.81 4.83
CA ALA A 31 15.39 -11.60 3.64
C ALA A 31 13.94 -11.38 3.14
N PRO A 32 13.75 -10.95 1.88
CA PRO A 32 12.41 -10.75 1.32
C PRO A 32 11.70 -12.07 1.02
N GLU A 33 10.39 -12.02 0.86
CA GLU A 33 9.63 -13.04 0.12
C GLU A 33 9.51 -12.60 -1.33
N VAL A 34 9.80 -13.50 -2.28
CA VAL A 34 9.78 -13.20 -3.72
C VAL A 34 8.66 -13.99 -4.39
N ARG A 35 7.77 -13.28 -5.07
CA ARG A 35 6.75 -13.85 -5.95
C ARG A 35 6.93 -13.30 -7.35
N VAL A 36 6.78 -14.16 -8.36
CA VAL A 36 6.94 -13.80 -9.76
C VAL A 36 5.56 -13.78 -10.42
N TYR A 37 5.18 -12.62 -10.93
CA TYR A 37 4.02 -12.46 -11.80
C TYR A 37 4.50 -12.33 -13.25
N ASP A 38 4.04 -13.24 -14.10
CA ASP A 38 4.40 -13.25 -15.52
C ASP A 38 3.41 -12.37 -16.30
N LEU A 39 3.88 -11.19 -16.71
CA LEU A 39 3.10 -10.18 -17.42
C LEU A 39 2.58 -10.68 -18.78
N SER A 40 3.25 -11.67 -19.38
CA SER A 40 2.86 -12.21 -20.69
C SER A 40 1.68 -13.17 -20.63
N LYS A 41 1.29 -13.63 -19.43
CA LYS A 41 0.19 -14.61 -19.26
C LYS A 41 -1.20 -14.02 -19.49
N TYR A 42 -1.34 -12.70 -19.40
CA TYR A 42 -2.61 -12.00 -19.49
C TYR A 42 -2.45 -10.76 -20.36
N GLU A 43 -3.54 -10.38 -21.02
CA GLU A 43 -3.62 -9.09 -21.69
C GLU A 43 -4.10 -8.05 -20.68
N HIS A 44 -3.32 -6.99 -20.48
CA HIS A 44 -3.62 -5.91 -19.54
C HIS A 44 -4.08 -4.66 -20.27
N GLY A 45 -5.25 -4.16 -19.90
CA GLY A 45 -5.77 -2.87 -20.31
C GLY A 45 -5.18 -1.71 -19.50
N ALA A 46 -5.61 -0.48 -19.83
CA ALA A 46 -5.16 0.73 -19.15
C ALA A 46 -5.60 0.81 -17.68
N ASP A 47 -6.57 -0.01 -17.27
CA ASP A 47 -7.12 -0.02 -15.91
C ASP A 47 -6.56 -1.16 -15.05
N ASP A 48 -5.77 -2.07 -15.65
CA ASP A 48 -5.10 -3.14 -14.92
C ASP A 48 -3.81 -2.62 -14.28
N VAL A 49 -3.81 -2.56 -12.95
CA VAL A 49 -2.75 -1.94 -12.17
C VAL A 49 -2.27 -2.82 -11.02
N LEU A 50 -1.01 -2.64 -10.63
CA LEU A 50 -0.46 -3.09 -9.36
C LEU A 50 -0.51 -1.96 -8.33
N ILE A 51 -1.04 -2.25 -7.15
CA ILE A 51 -1.05 -1.32 -6.01
C ILE A 51 0.05 -1.73 -5.04
N LEU A 52 0.93 -0.78 -4.69
CA LEU A 52 1.88 -0.91 -3.59
C LEU A 52 1.59 0.20 -2.58
N ALA A 53 1.51 -0.13 -1.29
CA ALA A 53 1.29 0.86 -0.26
C ALA A 53 1.86 0.44 1.10
N THR A 54 2.07 1.42 1.99
CA THR A 54 2.41 1.18 3.40
C THR A 54 1.20 0.65 4.18
N ASP A 55 1.46 0.10 5.37
CA ASP A 55 0.44 -0.33 6.33
C ASP A 55 -0.54 0.79 6.70
N GLY A 56 -0.12 2.05 6.67
CA GLY A 56 -1.02 3.19 6.79
C GLY A 56 -2.25 3.17 5.86
N LEU A 57 -2.20 2.50 4.69
CA LEU A 57 -3.37 2.20 3.85
C LEU A 57 -4.09 0.92 4.32
N TRP A 58 -3.33 -0.17 4.43
CA TRP A 58 -3.86 -1.54 4.61
C TRP A 58 -4.42 -1.83 5.99
N ASP A 59 -4.05 -1.05 7.00
CA ASP A 59 -4.59 -1.16 8.37
C ASP A 59 -6.07 -0.77 8.44
N VAL A 60 -6.54 0.03 7.47
CA VAL A 60 -7.89 0.60 7.48
C VAL A 60 -8.75 0.26 6.27
N LEU A 61 -8.16 -0.17 5.15
CA LEU A 61 -8.87 -0.63 3.95
C LEU A 61 -8.47 -2.06 3.59
N SER A 62 -9.44 -2.89 3.21
CA SER A 62 -9.17 -4.24 2.69
C SER A 62 -8.69 -4.22 1.23
N ASN A 63 -8.13 -5.35 0.79
CA ASN A 63 -7.74 -5.54 -0.62
C ASN A 63 -8.93 -5.31 -1.56
N GLU A 64 -10.11 -5.80 -1.19
CA GLU A 64 -11.35 -5.67 -1.96
C GLU A 64 -11.83 -4.21 -2.01
N GLU A 65 -11.78 -3.49 -0.88
CA GLU A 65 -12.16 -2.06 -0.83
C GLU A 65 -11.25 -1.21 -1.74
N VAL A 66 -9.94 -1.50 -1.75
CA VAL A 66 -8.97 -0.83 -2.62
C VAL A 66 -9.18 -1.20 -4.09
N ALA A 67 -9.39 -2.49 -4.40
CA ALA A 67 -9.64 -2.95 -5.75
C ALA A 67 -10.94 -2.36 -6.34
N GLU A 68 -12.01 -2.32 -5.55
CA GLU A 68 -13.28 -1.71 -5.94
C GLU A 68 -13.11 -0.21 -6.20
N ALA A 69 -12.42 0.52 -5.30
CA ALA A 69 -12.17 1.94 -5.47
C ALA A 69 -11.44 2.25 -6.79
N ILE A 70 -10.39 1.49 -7.11
CA ILE A 70 -9.63 1.64 -8.35
C ILE A 70 -10.47 1.29 -9.58
N THR A 71 -11.22 0.18 -9.52
CA THR A 71 -12.09 -0.27 -10.60
C THR A 71 -13.21 0.73 -10.90
N GLN A 72 -13.67 1.48 -9.89
CA GLN A 72 -14.63 2.57 -10.06
C GLN A 72 -13.96 3.87 -10.51
N PHE A 73 -12.74 4.15 -10.06
CA PHE A 73 -12.06 5.42 -10.32
C PHE A 73 -11.51 5.51 -11.75
N LEU A 74 -10.68 4.54 -12.16
CA LEU A 74 -9.92 4.63 -13.40
C LEU A 74 -10.81 4.79 -14.65
N PRO A 75 -11.90 4.02 -14.85
CA PRO A 75 -12.74 4.15 -16.06
C PRO A 75 -13.38 5.52 -16.26
N ASN A 76 -13.43 6.35 -15.21
CA ASN A 76 -13.95 7.72 -15.27
C ASN A 76 -12.89 8.77 -15.66
N CYS A 77 -11.64 8.37 -15.81
CA CYS A 77 -10.54 9.21 -16.31
C CYS A 77 -10.31 8.98 -17.79
N ASP A 78 -9.74 9.97 -18.48
CA ASP A 78 -9.21 9.78 -19.83
C ASP A 78 -8.09 8.71 -19.80
N PRO A 79 -8.19 7.62 -20.59
CA PRO A 79 -7.19 6.56 -20.59
C PRO A 79 -5.81 7.02 -21.08
N ASP A 80 -5.74 8.11 -21.84
CA ASP A 80 -4.49 8.68 -22.35
C ASP A 80 -3.86 9.70 -21.38
N ASP A 81 -4.56 10.07 -20.29
CA ASP A 81 -4.02 10.98 -19.28
C ASP A 81 -3.02 10.26 -18.34
N PRO A 82 -1.72 10.57 -18.39
CA PRO A 82 -0.73 9.94 -17.52
C PRO A 82 -0.95 10.26 -16.03
N HIS A 83 -1.67 11.34 -15.69
CA HIS A 83 -1.94 11.72 -14.31
C HIS A 83 -3.03 10.88 -13.64
N ARG A 84 -3.80 10.08 -14.41
CA ARG A 84 -4.90 9.26 -13.87
C ARG A 84 -4.46 8.32 -12.74
N TYR A 85 -3.27 7.73 -12.84
CA TYR A 85 -2.72 6.83 -11.82
C TYR A 85 -2.30 7.59 -10.56
N THR A 86 -1.73 8.78 -10.70
CA THR A 86 -1.40 9.65 -9.56
C THR A 86 -2.67 10.11 -8.84
N LEU A 87 -3.72 10.47 -9.58
CA LEU A 87 -5.00 10.85 -8.99
C LEU A 87 -5.67 9.66 -8.29
N ALA A 88 -5.60 8.46 -8.88
CA ALA A 88 -6.09 7.24 -8.24
C ALA A 88 -5.32 6.92 -6.94
N ALA A 89 -4.00 7.12 -6.92
CA ALA A 89 -3.19 6.98 -5.71
C ALA A 89 -3.59 7.99 -4.63
N GLN A 90 -3.82 9.26 -5.02
CA GLN A 90 -4.32 10.30 -4.13
C GLN A 90 -5.70 9.97 -3.57
N ASP A 91 -6.62 9.44 -4.40
CA ASP A 91 -7.94 9.00 -3.96
C ASP A 91 -7.83 7.91 -2.88
N LEU A 92 -6.96 6.91 -3.07
CA LEU A 92 -6.71 5.87 -2.05
C LEU A 92 -6.14 6.45 -0.74
N VAL A 93 -5.17 7.37 -0.82
CA VAL A 93 -4.61 8.05 0.36
C VAL A 93 -5.72 8.80 1.12
N MET A 94 -6.56 9.55 0.41
CA MET A 94 -7.66 10.30 1.01
C MET A 94 -8.73 9.37 1.61
N ARG A 95 -9.00 8.22 0.98
CA ARG A 95 -9.92 7.21 1.52
C ARG A 95 -9.42 6.60 2.81
N ALA A 96 -8.14 6.23 2.90
CA ALA A 96 -7.57 5.67 4.12
C ALA A 96 -7.45 6.73 5.23
N ARG A 97 -7.07 7.96 4.89
CA ARG A 97 -7.05 9.05 5.87
C ARG A 97 -8.45 9.39 6.37
N GLY A 98 -9.43 9.46 5.48
CA GLY A 98 -10.78 9.88 5.81
C GLY A 98 -10.89 11.36 6.17
N VAL A 99 -11.91 11.71 6.95
CA VAL A 99 -12.23 13.08 7.36
C VAL A 99 -11.96 13.26 8.85
N LEU A 100 -11.36 14.39 9.23
CA LEU A 100 -11.14 14.74 10.63
C LEU A 100 -12.48 15.07 11.30
N LYS A 101 -12.85 14.31 12.33
CA LYS A 101 -13.99 14.58 13.22
C LYS A 101 -13.49 14.80 14.66
N ASP A 102 -14.38 15.19 15.58
CA ASP A 102 -14.04 15.47 16.99
C ASP A 102 -13.30 14.33 17.71
N ARG A 103 -13.46 13.09 17.23
CA ARG A 103 -12.82 11.88 17.78
C ARG A 103 -11.79 11.26 16.84
N GLY A 104 -11.07 12.10 16.09
CA GLY A 104 -10.02 11.71 15.16
C GLY A 104 -10.50 11.49 13.71
N TRP A 105 -9.60 10.97 12.90
CA TRP A 105 -9.85 10.64 11.50
C TRP A 105 -10.88 9.51 11.35
N ARG A 106 -11.85 9.67 10.42
CA ARG A 106 -12.95 8.73 10.20
C ARG A 106 -13.18 8.46 8.72
N ILE A 107 -13.34 7.19 8.37
CA ILE A 107 -13.71 6.74 7.02
C ILE A 107 -15.21 6.39 6.97
N SER A 108 -15.65 5.74 5.89
CA SER A 108 -17.03 5.25 5.75
C SER A 108 -17.46 4.39 6.95
N ASN A 109 -18.76 4.45 7.27
CA ASN A 109 -19.36 3.76 8.42
C ASN A 109 -18.75 4.13 9.79
N ASP A 110 -18.12 5.31 9.90
CA ASP A 110 -17.50 5.84 11.12
C ASP A 110 -16.35 4.98 11.70
N ARG A 111 -15.80 4.08 10.88
CA ARG A 111 -14.53 3.38 11.15
C ARG A 111 -13.41 4.39 11.32
N LEU A 112 -12.41 4.04 12.14
CA LEU A 112 -11.22 4.86 12.29
C LEU A 112 -10.48 4.96 10.96
N GLY A 113 -10.15 6.19 10.55
CA GLY A 113 -9.19 6.44 9.49
C GLY A 113 -7.78 6.25 10.00
N SER A 114 -6.85 6.12 9.05
CA SER A 114 -5.45 5.92 9.36
C SER A 114 -4.88 7.13 10.12
N GLY A 115 -4.12 6.85 11.17
CA GLY A 115 -3.35 7.82 11.93
C GLY A 115 -1.87 7.88 11.53
N ASP A 116 -1.45 7.00 10.61
CA ASP A 116 -0.04 6.80 10.26
C ASP A 116 0.34 7.53 8.96
N ASP A 117 1.61 7.48 8.57
CA ASP A 117 2.08 7.89 7.24
C ASP A 117 1.53 6.95 6.16
N ILE A 118 1.01 7.54 5.08
CA ILE A 118 0.37 6.79 3.99
C ILE A 118 1.13 7.10 2.70
N SER A 119 1.72 6.07 2.10
CA SER A 119 2.29 6.14 0.75
C SER A 119 1.65 5.08 -0.12
N VAL A 120 1.24 5.47 -1.34
CA VAL A 120 0.57 4.58 -2.30
C VAL A 120 1.17 4.81 -3.69
N TYR A 121 1.43 3.71 -4.40
CA TYR A 121 1.79 3.67 -5.81
C TYR A 121 0.71 2.90 -6.56
N VAL A 122 0.22 3.49 -7.65
CA VAL A 122 -0.65 2.84 -8.64
C VAL A 122 0.17 2.68 -9.91
N ILE A 123 0.48 1.43 -10.27
CA ILE A 123 1.44 1.10 -11.33
C ILE A 123 0.71 0.40 -12.48
N PRO A 124 0.59 1.01 -13.67
CA PRO A 124 -0.07 0.38 -14.81
C PRO A 124 0.71 -0.82 -15.36
N LEU A 125 0.02 -1.93 -15.60
CA LEU A 125 0.60 -3.16 -16.11
C LEU A 125 0.71 -3.20 -17.64
N ILE A 126 -0.09 -2.41 -18.35
CA ILE A 126 -0.13 -2.33 -19.83
C ILE A 126 1.23 -2.04 -20.48
N HIS A 127 2.15 -1.40 -19.76
CA HIS A 127 3.50 -1.09 -20.27
C HIS A 127 4.48 -2.25 -20.11
N GLY A 128 4.17 -3.26 -19.30
CA GLY A 128 5.06 -4.37 -18.99
C GLY A 128 5.35 -5.33 -20.15
N ASN A 129 4.48 -5.36 -21.16
CA ASN A 129 4.57 -6.26 -22.32
C ASN A 129 5.21 -5.62 -23.57
N LYS A 130 5.54 -4.33 -23.52
CA LYS A 130 6.23 -3.67 -24.64
C LYS A 130 7.72 -3.99 -24.55
N LEU A 131 8.14 -5.02 -25.29
CA LEU A 131 9.56 -5.30 -25.55
C LEU A 131 10.24 -3.98 -25.97
N SER A 132 11.20 -3.53 -25.16
CA SER A 132 12.19 -2.52 -25.55
C SER A 132 13.19 -3.12 -26.53
#